data_AF-A0A2V9J0Y5-F1
#
_entry.id   AF-A0A2V9J0Y5-F1
#
_cell.length_a   1.000
_cell.length_b   1.000
_cell.length_c   1.000
_cell.angle_alpha   90.00
_cell.angle_beta   90.00
_cell.angle_gamma   90.00
#
_symmetry.space_group_name_H-M   'P 1'
#
loop_
_entity.id
_entity.type
_entity.pdbx_description
1 polymer ?
#
loop_
_entity_poly.entity_id
_entity_poly.type
_entity_poly.pdbx_seq_one_letter_code
_entity_poly.pdbx_strand_id
1 'polypeptide(L)'
;MAHGFFLSALALGSVVICMILGHWYLIDPGMSVRHLKVMAAIFIAVVSARSLLGGYTSFLVWRDLAASGTDLLSNFVLITLVFYGQRVLFGLVAPLTLSWMIWQTVKIRSTQSATGILYVAVVFVLFGELLSHYLLVSTGYPL
;
A
#
# COMPACT_ATOMS: atom_id res chain seq x y z
N MET A 1 -5.89 -17.17 0.45
CA MET A 1 -4.51 -16.84 0.88
C MET A 1 -3.57 -16.55 -0.29
N ALA A 2 -3.47 -17.39 -1.33
CA ALA A 2 -2.50 -17.20 -2.43
C ALA A 2 -2.62 -15.85 -3.19
N HIS A 3 -3.84 -15.37 -3.45
CA HIS A 3 -4.06 -14.11 -4.17
C HIS A 3 -3.56 -12.87 -3.42
N GLY A 4 -3.62 -12.87 -2.09
CA GLY A 4 -3.12 -11.76 -1.26
C GLY A 4 -1.60 -11.67 -1.31
N PHE A 5 -0.90 -12.80 -1.16
CA PHE A 5 0.56 -12.86 -1.21
C PHE A 5 1.13 -12.37 -2.55
N PHE A 6 0.49 -12.76 -3.66
CA PHE A 6 0.90 -12.30 -4.99
C PHE A 6 0.75 -10.78 -5.15
N LEU A 7 -0.35 -10.21 -4.67
CA LEU A 7 -0.57 -8.76 -4.70
C LEU A 7 0.39 -8.00 -3.79
N SER A 8 0.73 -8.53 -2.62
CA SER A 8 1.76 -7.97 -1.73
C SER A 8 3.13 -7.94 -2.42
N ALA A 9 3.52 -9.03 -3.09
CA ALA A 9 4.76 -9.10 -3.85
C ALA A 9 4.78 -8.10 -5.02
N LEU A 10 3.67 -7.99 -5.75
CA LEU A 10 3.53 -6.98 -6.81
C LEU A 10 3.58 -5.56 -6.27
N ALA A 11 2.96 -5.27 -5.13
CA ALA A 11 2.96 -3.94 -4.52
C ALA A 11 4.38 -3.52 -4.13
N LEU A 12 5.10 -4.40 -3.43
CA LEU A 12 6.51 -4.18 -3.06
C LEU A 12 7.42 -4.09 -4.29
N GLY A 13 7.27 -5.00 -5.25
CA GLY A 13 8.09 -4.99 -6.47
C GLY A 13 7.88 -3.73 -7.31
N SER A 14 6.62 -3.34 -7.53
CA SER A 14 6.29 -2.16 -8.34
C SER A 14 6.77 -0.86 -7.69
N VAL A 15 6.61 -0.69 -6.38
CA VAL A 15 7.07 0.53 -5.67
C VAL A 15 8.60 0.62 -5.66
N VAL A 16 9.31 -0.49 -5.43
CA VAL A 16 10.78 -0.51 -5.40
C VAL A 16 11.35 -0.24 -6.78
N ILE A 17 10.83 -0.87 -7.84
CA ILE A 17 11.28 -0.62 -9.22
C ILE A 17 11.01 0.84 -9.61
N CYS A 18 9.83 1.38 -9.27
CA CYS A 18 9.50 2.77 -9.56
C CYS A 18 10.42 3.75 -8.81
N MET A 19 10.76 3.46 -7.55
CA MET A 19 11.68 4.24 -6.74
C MET A 19 13.12 4.19 -7.28
N ILE A 20 13.65 3.00 -7.61
CA ILE A 20 14.98 2.85 -8.21
C ILE A 20 15.05 3.65 -9.51
N LEU A 21 14.01 3.54 -10.35
CA LEU A 21 13.93 4.31 -11.58
C LEU A 21 13.93 5.82 -11.28
N GLY A 22 13.12 6.28 -10.32
CA GLY A 22 13.13 7.67 -9.87
C GLY A 22 14.49 8.16 -9.36
N HIS A 23 15.28 7.30 -8.71
CA HIS A 23 16.64 7.61 -8.27
C HIS A 23 17.58 7.81 -9.46
N TRP A 24 17.48 6.97 -10.50
CA TRP A 24 18.26 7.16 -11.74
C TRP A 24 17.96 8.50 -12.43
N TYR A 25 16.71 9.00 -12.37
CA TYR A 25 16.37 10.34 -12.88
C TYR A 25 16.98 11.50 -12.06
N LEU A 26 17.46 11.26 -10.84
CA LEU A 26 18.22 12.28 -10.09
C LEU A 26 19.66 12.40 -10.62
N ILE A 27 20.21 11.30 -11.13
CA ILE A 27 21.59 11.21 -11.63
C ILE A 27 21.65 11.68 -13.08
N ASP A 28 20.72 11.21 -13.92
CA ASP A 28 20.60 11.59 -15.33
C ASP A 28 19.20 12.13 -15.65
N PRO A 29 19.01 13.47 -15.57
CA PRO A 29 17.74 14.12 -15.91
C PRO A 29 17.38 14.03 -17.40
N GLY A 30 18.32 13.65 -18.28
CA GLY A 30 18.11 13.58 -19.73
C GLY A 30 17.27 12.40 -20.19
N MET A 31 17.00 11.43 -19.30
CA MET A 31 16.20 10.26 -19.61
C MET A 31 14.75 10.59 -19.96
N SER A 32 14.15 9.82 -20.88
CA SER A 32 12.76 10.05 -21.28
C SER A 32 11.79 9.72 -20.15
N VAL A 33 10.97 10.69 -19.71
CA VAL A 33 9.99 10.56 -18.59
C VAL A 33 8.93 9.45 -18.81
N ARG A 34 8.85 8.89 -20.03
CA ARG A 34 7.92 7.81 -20.39
C ARG A 34 8.05 6.60 -19.48
N HIS A 35 9.27 6.17 -19.14
CA HIS A 35 9.50 4.98 -18.31
C HIS A 35 8.96 5.18 -16.90
N LEU A 36 9.26 6.33 -16.28
CA LEU A 36 8.74 6.68 -14.95
C LEU A 36 7.22 6.75 -14.94
N LYS A 37 6.61 7.32 -16.00
CA LYS A 37 5.16 7.41 -16.14
C LYS A 37 4.48 6.04 -16.26
N VAL A 38 5.07 5.11 -17.02
CA VAL A 38 4.55 3.74 -17.14
C VAL A 38 4.65 3.02 -15.80
N MET A 39 5.79 3.09 -15.12
CA MET A 39 5.97 2.43 -13.82
C MET A 39 5.08 3.03 -12.73
N ALA A 40 4.89 4.36 -12.72
CA ALA A 40 3.95 5.01 -11.82
C ALA A 40 2.50 4.54 -12.08
N ALA A 41 2.09 4.37 -13.34
CA ALA A 41 0.77 3.83 -13.67
C ALA A 41 0.60 2.38 -13.20
N ILE A 42 1.63 1.53 -13.37
CA ILE A 42 1.62 0.16 -12.86
C ILE A 42 1.50 0.16 -11.32
N PHE A 43 2.29 0.99 -10.65
CA PHE A 43 2.23 1.13 -9.20
C PHE A 43 0.82 1.55 -8.71
N ILE A 44 0.19 2.53 -9.35
CA ILE A 44 -1.18 2.96 -9.04
C ILE A 44 -2.17 1.80 -9.23
N ALA A 45 -2.07 1.06 -10.34
CA ALA A 45 -2.96 -0.06 -10.62
C ALA A 45 -2.83 -1.17 -9.56
N VAL A 46 -1.60 -1.50 -9.18
CA VAL A 46 -1.32 -2.52 -8.15
C VAL A 46 -1.81 -2.06 -6.77
N VAL A 47 -1.52 -0.82 -6.36
CA VAL A 47 -1.98 -0.27 -5.07
C VAL A 47 -3.50 -0.18 -5.02
N SER A 48 -4.15 0.17 -6.13
CA SER A 48 -5.61 0.20 -6.22
C SER A 48 -6.20 -1.21 -6.05
N ALA A 49 -5.67 -2.20 -6.77
CA ALA A 49 -6.08 -3.59 -6.63
C ALA A 49 -5.85 -4.11 -5.19
N ARG A 50 -4.72 -3.76 -4.59
CA ARG A 50 -4.40 -4.12 -3.20
C ARG A 50 -5.35 -3.47 -2.20
N SER A 51 -5.72 -2.22 -2.45
CA SER A 51 -6.66 -1.46 -1.60
C SER A 51 -8.08 -2.01 -1.69
N LEU A 52 -8.52 -2.40 -2.89
CA LEU A 52 -9.81 -3.07 -3.09
C LEU A 52 -9.86 -4.42 -2.38
N LEU A 53 -8.80 -5.23 -2.49
CA LEU A 53 -8.72 -6.51 -1.80
C LEU A 53 -8.73 -6.32 -0.27
N GLY A 54 -7.95 -5.38 0.25
CA GLY A 54 -7.92 -5.07 1.68
C GLY A 54 -9.26 -4.54 2.21
N GLY A 55 -9.95 -3.70 1.43
CA GLY A 55 -11.30 -3.25 1.76
C GLY A 55 -12.33 -4.39 1.78
N TYR A 56 -12.24 -5.31 0.82
CA TYR A 56 -13.10 -6.48 0.77
C TYR A 56 -12.88 -7.45 1.95
N THR A 57 -11.63 -7.76 2.29
CA THR A 57 -11.32 -8.63 3.44
C THR A 57 -11.72 -7.97 4.76
N SER A 58 -11.54 -6.65 4.86
CA SER A 58 -12.02 -5.86 6.00
C SER A 58 -13.53 -5.96 6.18
N PHE A 59 -14.30 -5.82 5.09
CA PHE A 59 -15.77 -5.95 5.15
C PHE A 59 -16.22 -7.33 5.64
N LEU A 60 -15.56 -8.40 5.20
CA LEU A 60 -15.86 -9.76 5.67
C LEU A 60 -15.60 -9.92 7.18
N VAL A 61 -14.46 -9.42 7.67
CA VAL A 61 -14.12 -9.47 9.10
C VAL A 61 -15.11 -8.68 9.94
N TRP A 62 -15.49 -7.48 9.51
CA TRP A 62 -16.50 -6.66 10.21
C TRP A 62 -17.86 -7.34 10.28
N ARG A 63 -18.28 -8.01 9.20
CA ARG A 63 -19.53 -8.78 9.18
C ARG A 63 -19.50 -9.96 10.15
N ASP A 64 -18.40 -10.71 10.16
CA ASP A 64 -18.24 -11.88 11.02
C ASP A 64 -18.13 -11.47 12.51
N LEU A 65 -17.51 -10.31 12.80
CA LEU A 65 -17.45 -9.72 14.15
C LEU A 65 -18.82 -9.23 14.64
N ALA A 66 -19.61 -8.60 13.78
CA ALA A 66 -20.96 -8.15 14.11
C ALA A 66 -21.91 -9.33 14.41
N ALA A 67 -21.72 -10.47 13.74
CA ALA A 67 -22.50 -11.68 13.96
C ALA A 67 -22.12 -12.44 15.26
N SER A 68 -20.91 -12.23 15.77
CA SER A 68 -20.38 -12.99 16.92
C SER A 68 -20.68 -12.37 18.29
N GLY A 69 -21.29 -11.18 18.34
CA GLY A 69 -21.75 -10.55 19.60
C GLY A 69 -20.61 -10.27 20.60
N THR A 70 -19.40 -10.07 20.09
CA THR A 70 -18.18 -9.89 20.89
C THR A 70 -18.15 -8.55 21.60
N ASP A 71 -17.71 -8.54 22.85
CA ASP A 71 -17.59 -7.33 23.65
C ASP A 71 -16.41 -6.48 23.15
N LEU A 72 -16.75 -5.38 22.46
CA LEU A 72 -15.80 -4.48 21.79
C LEU A 72 -14.85 -3.77 22.78
N LEU A 73 -15.21 -3.74 24.07
CA LEU A 73 -14.42 -3.11 25.13
C LEU A 73 -13.39 -4.05 25.78
N SER A 74 -13.31 -5.30 25.34
CA SER A 74 -12.25 -6.20 25.80
C SER A 74 -10.88 -5.69 25.30
N ASN A 75 -9.87 -5.69 26.19
CA ASN A 75 -8.51 -5.21 25.87
C ASN A 75 -7.91 -5.89 24.63
N PHE A 76 -8.26 -7.15 24.38
CA PHE A 76 -7.81 -7.89 23.21
C PHE A 76 -8.35 -7.29 21.90
N VAL A 77 -9.64 -6.98 21.84
CA VAL A 77 -10.30 -6.40 20.66
C VAL A 77 -9.80 -4.97 20.39
N LEU A 78 -9.58 -4.18 21.44
CA LEU A 78 -9.03 -2.81 21.32
C LEU A 78 -7.64 -2.81 20.68
N ILE A 79 -6.76 -3.72 21.10
CA ILE A 79 -5.41 -3.84 20.52
C ILE A 79 -5.50 -4.23 19.04
N THR A 80 -6.34 -5.21 18.69
CA THR A 80 -6.56 -5.61 17.29
C THR A 80 -7.12 -4.47 16.45
N LEU A 81 -8.04 -3.67 16.98
CA LEU A 81 -8.59 -2.48 16.32
C LEU A 81 -7.52 -1.41 16.04
N VAL A 82 -6.59 -1.19 16.97
CA VAL A 82 -5.48 -0.24 16.77
C VAL A 82 -4.56 -0.70 15.64
N PHE A 83 -4.14 -1.97 15.63
CA PHE A 83 -3.32 -2.52 14.55
C PHE A 83 -4.06 -2.53 13.21
N TYR A 84 -5.36 -2.79 13.21
CA TYR A 84 -6.20 -2.68 12.03
C TYR A 84 -6.28 -1.23 11.52
N GLY A 85 -6.47 -0.25 12.40
CA GLY A 85 -6.47 1.17 12.04
C GLY A 85 -5.15 1.61 11.41
N GLN A 86 -4.02 1.18 11.98
CA GLN A 86 -2.69 1.39 11.41
C GLN A 86 -2.55 0.74 10.04
N ARG A 87 -3.07 -0.48 9.85
CA ARG A 87 -3.07 -1.17 8.55
C ARG A 87 -3.88 -0.41 7.51
N VAL A 88 -5.08 0.08 7.86
CA VAL A 88 -5.91 0.88 6.94
C VAL A 88 -5.19 2.17 6.55
N LEU A 89 -4.63 2.87 7.53
CA LEU A 89 -3.98 4.16 7.30
C LEU A 89 -2.70 4.02 6.48
N PHE A 90 -1.78 3.17 6.92
CA PHE A 90 -0.45 3.02 6.30
C PHE A 90 -0.44 2.08 5.10
N GLY A 91 -1.35 1.12 5.06
CA GLY A 91 -1.37 0.07 4.03
C GLY A 91 -2.35 0.31 2.88
N LEU A 92 -3.37 1.15 3.08
CA LEU A 92 -4.40 1.42 2.05
C LEU A 92 -4.44 2.91 1.71
N VAL A 93 -4.74 3.76 2.69
CA VAL A 93 -4.99 5.18 2.48
C VAL A 93 -3.72 5.94 2.06
N ALA A 94 -2.62 5.74 2.78
CA ALA A 94 -1.36 6.42 2.49
C ALA A 94 -0.79 6.01 1.11
N PRO A 95 -0.66 4.72 0.75
CA PRO A 95 -0.17 4.33 -0.57
C PRO A 95 -1.03 4.84 -1.72
N LEU A 96 -2.37 4.85 -1.58
CA LEU A 96 -3.27 5.42 -2.59
C LEU A 96 -3.02 6.92 -2.79
N THR A 97 -2.98 7.67 -1.69
CA THR A 97 -2.76 9.13 -1.72
C THR A 97 -1.41 9.45 -2.34
N LEU A 98 -0.35 8.74 -1.93
CA LEU A 98 0.99 8.92 -2.46
C LEU A 98 1.08 8.53 -3.94
N SER A 99 0.42 7.43 -4.36
CA SER A 99 0.38 7.01 -5.76
C SER A 99 -0.24 8.08 -6.66
N TRP A 100 -1.28 8.76 -6.18
CA TRP A 100 -1.89 9.89 -6.87
C TRP A 100 -0.94 11.10 -6.93
N MET A 101 -0.25 11.43 -5.84
CA MET A 101 0.74 12.52 -5.83
C MET A 101 1.92 12.24 -6.78
N ILE A 102 2.39 10.99 -6.83
CA ILE A 102 3.43 10.54 -7.78
C ILE A 102 2.93 10.75 -9.22
N TRP A 103 1.68 10.39 -9.53
CA TRP A 103 1.13 10.63 -10.87
C TRP A 103 1.13 12.12 -11.24
N GLN A 104 0.71 12.99 -10.34
CA GLN A 104 0.66 14.43 -10.60
C GLN A 104 2.07 15.01 -10.81
N THR A 105 3.04 14.61 -9.98
CA THR A 105 4.43 15.08 -10.09
C THR A 105 5.11 14.58 -11.36
N VAL A 106 4.89 13.32 -11.75
CA VAL A 106 5.40 12.77 -13.01
C VAL A 106 4.74 13.44 -14.22
N LYS A 107 3.45 13.79 -14.15
CA LYS A 107 2.73 14.49 -15.24
C LYS A 107 3.31 15.88 -15.54
N ILE A 108 3.73 16.62 -14.52
CA ILE A 108 4.40 17.92 -14.67
C ILE A 108 5.91 17.81 -14.87
N ARG A 109 6.45 16.59 -15.05
CA ARG A 109 7.88 16.28 -15.20
C ARG A 109 8.76 16.72 -14.01
N SER A 110 8.18 16.87 -12.82
CA SER A 110 8.93 17.15 -11.60
C SER A 110 9.49 15.83 -11.03
N THR A 111 10.53 15.31 -11.67
CA THR A 111 11.12 14.00 -11.34
C THR A 111 11.71 13.99 -9.94
N GLN A 112 12.46 15.02 -9.52
CA GLN A 112 13.05 15.06 -8.18
C GLN A 112 12.01 14.97 -7.05
N SER A 113 10.90 15.72 -7.20
CA SER A 113 9.79 15.64 -6.25
C SER A 113 9.10 14.28 -6.28
N ALA A 114 8.90 13.71 -7.48
CA ALA A 114 8.33 12.38 -7.63
C ALA A 114 9.18 11.33 -6.90
N THR A 115 10.50 11.40 -7.02
CA THR A 115 11.43 10.49 -6.34
C THR A 115 11.34 10.60 -4.82
N GLY A 116 11.26 11.82 -4.27
CA GLY A 116 11.05 12.04 -2.83
C GLY A 116 9.78 11.36 -2.31
N ILE A 117 8.68 11.47 -3.05
CA ILE A 117 7.40 10.84 -2.69
C ILE A 117 7.50 9.31 -2.84
N LEU A 118 8.24 8.80 -3.83
CA LEU A 118 8.45 7.37 -4.02
C LEU A 118 9.20 6.73 -2.85
N TYR A 119 10.21 7.39 -2.26
CA TYR A 119 10.87 6.88 -1.04
C TYR A 119 9.89 6.70 0.10
N VAL A 120 9.02 7.70 0.32
CA VAL A 120 7.99 7.66 1.34
C VAL A 120 6.97 6.54 1.05
N ALA A 121 6.59 6.38 -0.22
CA ALA A 121 5.69 5.32 -0.65
C ALA A 121 6.24 3.91 -0.37
N VAL A 122 7.54 3.67 -0.59
CA VAL A 122 8.19 2.38 -0.26
C VAL A 122 8.02 2.06 1.22
N VAL A 123 8.26 3.03 2.10
CA VAL A 123 8.12 2.84 3.55
C VAL A 123 6.69 2.47 3.92
N PHE A 124 5.69 3.23 3.44
CA PHE A 124 4.29 2.94 3.76
C PHE A 124 3.81 1.60 3.20
N VAL A 125 4.18 1.24 1.97
CA VAL A 125 3.84 -0.07 1.40
C VAL A 125 4.47 -1.19 2.23
N LEU A 126 5.73 -1.05 2.64
CA LEU A 126 6.42 -2.05 3.45
C LEU A 126 5.77 -2.23 4.84
N PHE A 127 5.51 -1.14 5.55
CA PHE A 127 4.83 -1.19 6.85
C PHE A 127 3.40 -1.73 6.71
N GLY A 128 2.70 -1.32 5.65
CA GLY A 128 1.38 -1.81 5.32
C GLY A 128 1.35 -3.33 5.13
N GLU A 129 2.27 -3.88 4.35
CA GLU A 129 2.31 -5.33 4.11
C GLU A 129 2.78 -6.12 5.34
N LEU A 130 3.71 -5.58 6.14
CA LEU A 130 4.13 -6.19 7.40
C LEU A 130 2.96 -6.30 8.38
N LEU A 131 2.17 -5.23 8.53
CA LEU A 131 0.95 -5.24 9.34
C LEU A 131 -0.09 -6.22 8.80
N SER A 132 -0.21 -6.35 7.47
CA SER A 132 -1.11 -7.32 6.84
C SER A 132 -0.76 -8.76 7.21
N HIS A 133 0.54 -9.09 7.16
CA HIS A 133 1.03 -10.42 7.51
C HIS A 133 0.91 -10.69 9.02
N TYR A 134 1.14 -9.69 9.87
CA TYR A 134 0.92 -9.80 11.31
C TYR A 134 -0.55 -10.08 11.63
N LEU A 135 -1.48 -9.37 10.98
CA LEU A 135 -2.92 -9.58 11.15
C LEU A 135 -3.37 -10.95 10.62
N LEU A 136 -2.78 -11.43 9.52
CA LEU A 136 -3.04 -12.78 9.02
C LEU A 136 -2.66 -13.86 10.04
N VAL A 137 -1.50 -13.74 10.68
CA VAL A 137 -1.04 -14.72 11.68
C VAL A 137 -1.85 -14.64 12.98
N SER A 138 -2.26 -13.43 13.39
CA SER A 138 -2.97 -13.22 14.66
C SER A 138 -4.47 -13.46 14.59
N THR A 139 -5.12 -13.14 13.46
CA THR A 139 -6.58 -13.25 13.29
C THR A 139 -7.02 -14.32 12.30
N GLY A 140 -6.10 -14.87 11.51
CA GLY A 140 -6.39 -15.83 10.44
C GLY A 140 -6.83 -15.20 9.11
N TYR A 141 -7.02 -13.87 9.08
CA TYR A 141 -7.47 -13.14 7.89
C TYR A 141 -6.38 -12.21 7.33
N PRO A 142 -6.10 -12.26 6.01
CA PRO A 142 -5.19 -11.31 5.37
C PRO A 142 -5.91 -9.97 5.18
N LEU A 143 -5.62 -9.00 6.04
CA LEU A 143 -6.14 -7.62 5.98
C LEU A 143 -5.11 -6.71 5.34
#